data_AF-A0A964XIU0-F1
#
_entry.id   AF-A0A964XIU0-F1
#
_cell.length_a   1.000
_cell.length_b   1.000
_cell.length_c   1.000
_cell.angle_alpha   90.00
_cell.angle_beta   90.00
_cell.angle_gamma   90.00
#
_symmetry.space_group_name_H-M   'P 1'
#
loop_
_entity.id
_entity.type
_entity.pdbx_description
1 polymer ?
#
loop_
_entity_poly.entity_id
_entity_poly.type
_entity_poly.pdbx_seq_one_letter_code
_entity_poly.pdbx_strand_id
1 'polypeptide(L)'
;GIEGEVAESDAGEPRLRRLTVRGEDVRGWSDGERAAFAQVRSTLASGTPEYAGARVAAAVLADARIESIELDATGFALQYRAELRWLGVIPTERVVRATAAGGGEVAIDYPWYSFLASKPDTEAIRTTVAALPIEMLMTLTADPI
;
A
#
# COMPACT_ATOMS: atom_id res chain seq x y z
N GLY A 1 -2.54 -0.82 -14.27
CA GLY A 1 -3.86 -0.43 -13.74
C GLY A 1 -3.97 -0.87 -12.30
N ILE A 2 -5.13 -0.73 -11.65
CA ILE A 2 -5.37 -1.49 -10.41
C ILE A 2 -5.46 -2.97 -10.82
N GLU A 3 -4.43 -3.74 -10.53
CA GLU A 3 -4.39 -5.17 -10.86
C GLU A 3 -4.79 -5.95 -9.60
N GLY A 4 -6.00 -6.49 -9.61
CA GLY A 4 -6.51 -7.38 -8.57
C GLY A 4 -6.65 -8.79 -9.12
N GLU A 5 -5.97 -9.76 -8.50
CA GLU A 5 -6.26 -11.18 -8.69
C GLU A 5 -7.31 -11.59 -7.65
N VAL A 6 -8.52 -11.85 -8.12
CA VAL A 6 -9.62 -12.40 -7.30
C VAL A 6 -9.71 -13.88 -7.62
N ALA A 7 -9.74 -14.72 -6.59
CA ALA A 7 -10.03 -16.13 -6.75
C ALA A 7 -11.36 -16.47 -6.09
N GLU A 8 -12.12 -17.34 -6.76
CA GLU A 8 -13.22 -18.05 -6.11
C GLU A 8 -12.65 -18.94 -5.00
N SER A 9 -13.20 -18.76 -3.80
CA SER A 9 -13.07 -19.74 -2.72
C SER A 9 -13.91 -20.98 -3.04
N ASP A 10 -13.54 -22.15 -2.50
CA ASP A 10 -14.38 -23.35 -2.50
C ASP A 10 -15.78 -23.12 -1.89
N ALA A 11 -15.96 -22.03 -1.14
CA ALA A 11 -17.24 -21.58 -0.58
C ALA A 11 -18.07 -20.66 -1.49
N GLY A 12 -17.60 -20.32 -2.70
CA GLY A 12 -18.30 -19.43 -3.65
C GLY A 12 -18.21 -17.93 -3.34
N GLU A 13 -17.38 -17.52 -2.38
CA GLU A 13 -17.14 -16.12 -2.07
C GLU A 13 -15.87 -15.58 -2.79
N PRO A 14 -15.93 -14.41 -3.44
CA PRO A 14 -14.77 -13.81 -4.09
C PRO A 14 -13.74 -13.37 -3.05
N ARG A 15 -12.54 -13.99 -3.08
CA ARG A 15 -11.42 -13.65 -2.18
C ARG A 15 -10.34 -12.90 -2.95
N LEU A 16 -9.92 -11.75 -2.42
CA LEU A 16 -8.78 -10.99 -2.95
C LEU A 16 -7.49 -11.77 -2.66
N ARG A 17 -6.83 -12.31 -3.68
CA ARG A 17 -5.53 -13.01 -3.50
C ARG A 17 -4.36 -12.06 -3.52
N ARG A 18 -4.42 -11.11 -4.44
CA ARG A 18 -3.38 -10.11 -4.64
C ARG A 18 -4.01 -8.83 -5.17
N LEU A 19 -3.55 -7.70 -4.65
CA LEU A 19 -3.88 -6.38 -5.16
C LEU A 19 -2.60 -5.59 -5.30
N THR A 20 -2.35 -5.11 -6.51
CA THR A 20 -1.23 -4.22 -6.80
C THR A 20 -1.77 -2.92 -7.33
N VAL A 21 -1.37 -1.82 -6.72
CA VAL A 21 -1.65 -0.47 -7.20
C VAL A 21 -0.36 0.29 -7.37
N ARG A 22 -0.10 0.79 -8.58
CA ARG A 22 1.07 1.60 -8.88
C ARG A 22 0.69 3.06 -9.06
N GLY A 23 1.59 3.95 -8.68
CA GLY A 23 1.43 5.39 -8.86
C GLY A 23 1.26 5.79 -10.32
N GLU A 24 2.02 5.17 -11.23
CA GLU A 24 1.93 5.41 -12.67
C GLU A 24 0.52 5.15 -13.25
N ASP A 25 -0.21 4.20 -12.67
CA ASP A 25 -1.51 3.77 -13.16
C ASP A 25 -2.67 4.68 -12.74
N VAL A 26 -2.57 5.29 -11.56
CA VAL A 26 -3.64 6.10 -10.97
C VAL A 26 -3.38 7.59 -11.13
N ARG A 27 -2.13 8.02 -11.21
CA ARG A 27 -1.78 9.45 -11.35
C ARG A 27 -2.11 10.00 -12.73
N GLY A 28 -2.10 9.14 -13.76
CA GLY A 28 -2.51 9.49 -15.12
C GLY A 28 -4.01 9.76 -15.29
N TRP A 29 -4.83 9.47 -14.26
CA TRP A 29 -6.27 9.71 -14.32
C TRP A 29 -6.58 11.19 -14.48
N SER A 30 -7.45 11.47 -15.44
CA SER A 30 -8.12 12.76 -15.64
C SER A 30 -8.97 13.14 -14.44
N ASP A 31 -9.35 14.42 -14.35
CA ASP A 31 -10.23 14.91 -13.29
C ASP A 31 -11.58 14.18 -13.28
N GLY A 32 -12.09 13.79 -14.45
CA GLY A 32 -13.32 13.00 -14.57
C GLY A 32 -13.18 11.59 -13.98
N GLU A 33 -12.07 10.91 -14.26
CA GLU A 33 -11.77 9.59 -13.69
C GLU A 33 -11.57 9.66 -12.17
N ARG A 34 -10.89 10.69 -11.67
CA ARG A 34 -10.71 10.92 -10.23
C ARG A 34 -12.04 11.21 -9.52
N ALA A 35 -12.93 11.99 -10.16
CA ALA A 35 -14.26 12.27 -9.63
C ALA A 35 -15.13 11.01 -9.61
N ALA A 36 -15.12 10.22 -10.69
CA ALA A 36 -15.83 8.94 -10.76
C ALA A 36 -15.33 7.96 -9.68
N PHE A 37 -14.01 7.85 -9.52
CA PHE A 37 -13.41 7.04 -8.46
C PHE A 37 -13.83 7.50 -7.06
N ALA A 38 -13.82 8.82 -6.80
CA ALA A 38 -14.27 9.36 -5.52
C ALA A 38 -15.73 9.01 -5.21
N GLN A 39 -16.60 9.05 -6.23
CA GLN A 39 -18.00 8.66 -6.14
C GLN A 39 -18.14 7.17 -5.83
N VAL A 40 -17.49 6.29 -6.61
CA VAL A 40 -17.53 4.84 -6.40
C VAL A 40 -17.04 4.48 -5.01
N ARG A 41 -15.88 5.02 -4.60
CA ARG A 41 -15.29 4.78 -3.27
C ARG A 41 -16.26 5.11 -2.13
N SER A 42 -17.06 6.18 -2.26
CA SER A 42 -18.01 6.57 -1.21
C SER A 42 -19.16 5.58 -1.01
N THR A 43 -19.42 4.72 -2.01
CA THR A 43 -20.49 3.71 -1.98
C THR A 43 -20.01 2.31 -1.60
N LEU A 44 -18.69 2.10 -1.51
CA LEU A 44 -18.13 0.79 -1.18
C LEU A 44 -18.35 0.49 0.31
N ALA A 45 -18.86 -0.71 0.59
CA ALA A 45 -19.00 -1.19 1.95
C ALA A 45 -17.62 -1.46 2.57
N SER A 46 -17.41 -1.00 3.80
CA SER A 46 -16.22 -1.36 4.56
C SER A 46 -16.11 -2.88 4.71
N GLY A 47 -14.91 -3.42 4.57
CA GLY A 47 -14.64 -4.85 4.72
C GLY A 47 -14.67 -5.64 3.41
N THR A 48 -14.99 -5.02 2.26
CA THR A 48 -14.93 -5.70 0.97
C THR A 48 -13.57 -5.57 0.28
N PRO A 49 -13.20 -6.52 -0.59
CA PRO A 49 -12.03 -6.42 -1.48
C PRO A 49 -11.92 -5.10 -2.24
N GLU A 50 -13.05 -4.61 -2.77
CA GLU A 50 -13.13 -3.38 -3.54
C GLU A 50 -12.83 -2.16 -2.66
N TYR A 51 -13.32 -2.16 -1.41
CA TYR A 51 -13.02 -1.10 -0.45
C TYR A 51 -11.52 -1.06 -0.13
N ALA A 52 -10.87 -2.21 0.04
CA ALA A 52 -9.43 -2.30 0.21
C ALA A 52 -8.69 -1.74 -1.01
N GLY A 53 -9.08 -2.14 -2.22
CA GLY A 53 -8.58 -1.60 -3.49
C GLY A 53 -8.68 -0.08 -3.57
N ALA A 54 -9.85 0.47 -3.23
CA ALA A 54 -10.10 1.91 -3.27
C ALA A 54 -9.33 2.67 -2.18
N ARG A 55 -9.13 2.10 -0.99
CA ARG A 55 -8.29 2.70 0.06
C ARG A 55 -6.83 2.77 -0.36
N VAL A 56 -6.33 1.70 -0.95
CA VAL A 56 -4.94 1.61 -1.44
C VAL A 56 -4.71 2.60 -2.58
N ALA A 57 -5.59 2.62 -3.59
CA ALA A 57 -5.51 3.59 -4.68
C ALA A 57 -5.63 5.04 -4.20
N ALA A 58 -6.47 5.31 -3.20
CA ALA A 58 -6.55 6.62 -2.58
C ALA A 58 -5.25 7.05 -1.88
N ALA A 59 -4.56 6.12 -1.20
CA ALA A 59 -3.27 6.40 -0.57
C ALA A 59 -2.21 6.75 -1.61
N VAL A 60 -2.12 5.97 -2.70
CA VAL A 60 -1.18 6.21 -3.81
C VAL A 60 -1.45 7.54 -4.53
N LEU A 61 -2.73 7.93 -4.66
CA LEU A 61 -3.14 9.22 -5.22
C LEU A 61 -2.80 10.40 -4.29
N ALA A 62 -2.93 10.21 -2.97
CA ALA A 62 -2.70 11.26 -1.99
C ALA A 62 -1.20 11.56 -1.77
N ASP A 63 -0.33 10.56 -1.93
CA ASP A 63 1.11 10.71 -1.74
C ASP A 63 1.89 10.33 -3.01
N ALA A 64 2.49 11.34 -3.65
CA ALA A 64 3.31 11.19 -4.85
C ALA A 64 4.59 10.36 -4.64
N ARG A 65 5.03 10.20 -3.38
CA ARG A 65 6.22 9.43 -3.02
C ARG A 65 5.95 7.92 -2.96
N ILE A 66 4.69 7.50 -2.92
CA ILE A 66 4.34 6.07 -2.99
C ILE A 66 4.48 5.59 -4.43
N GLU A 67 5.46 4.75 -4.73
CA GLU A 67 5.65 4.17 -6.07
C GLU A 67 4.60 3.08 -6.34
N SER A 68 4.42 2.18 -5.38
CA SER A 68 3.44 1.10 -5.46
C SER A 68 3.05 0.59 -4.07
N ILE A 69 1.87 -0.02 -4.00
CA ILE A 69 1.42 -0.81 -2.86
C ILE A 69 0.95 -2.16 -3.39
N GLU A 70 1.46 -3.22 -2.78
CA GLU A 70 1.08 -4.60 -3.02
C GLU A 70 0.46 -5.17 -1.74
N LEU A 71 -0.66 -5.85 -1.87
CA LEU A 71 -1.35 -6.55 -0.79
C LEU A 71 -1.54 -8.00 -1.22
N ASP A 72 -1.24 -8.93 -0.33
CA ASP A 72 -1.50 -10.35 -0.51
C ASP A 72 -1.95 -11.00 0.82
N ALA A 73 -2.22 -12.29 0.79
CA ALA A 73 -2.67 -13.04 1.97
C ALA A 73 -1.67 -13.03 3.14
N THR A 74 -0.40 -12.71 2.92
CA THR A 74 0.66 -12.74 3.93
C THR A 74 0.96 -11.38 4.55
N GLY A 75 0.60 -10.30 3.85
CA GLY A 75 0.84 -8.95 4.32
C GLY A 75 0.71 -7.92 3.22
N PHE A 76 1.38 -6.79 3.41
CA PHE A 76 1.51 -5.78 2.38
C PHE A 76 2.98 -5.41 2.16
N ALA A 77 3.27 -4.92 0.96
CA ALA A 77 4.52 -4.27 0.59
C ALA A 77 4.26 -2.89 -0.01
N LEU A 78 5.00 -1.89 0.45
CA LEU A 78 4.95 -0.50 0.00
C LEU A 78 6.31 -0.14 -0.59
N GLN A 79 6.34 0.33 -1.84
CA GLN A 79 7.53 0.98 -2.39
C GLN A 79 7.39 2.49 -2.20
N TYR A 80 8.35 3.09 -1.50
CA TYR A 80 8.31 4.50 -1.11
C TYR A 80 9.58 5.22 -1.54
N ARG A 81 9.43 6.35 -2.21
CA ARG A 81 10.54 7.27 -2.53
C ARG A 81 10.89 8.09 -1.29
N ALA A 82 11.80 7.56 -0.50
CA ALA A 82 12.25 8.14 0.76
C ALA A 82 13.43 9.10 0.56
N GLU A 83 13.45 10.19 1.31
CA GLU A 83 14.59 11.06 1.49
C GLU A 83 15.60 10.44 2.48
N LEU A 84 16.87 10.44 2.09
CA LEU A 84 18.02 10.11 2.92
C LEU A 84 18.95 11.32 2.95
N ARG A 85 19.46 11.69 4.13
CA ARG A 85 20.48 12.74 4.24
C ARG A 85 21.82 12.17 4.66
N TRP A 86 22.77 12.16 3.74
CA TRP A 86 24.14 11.73 4.02
C TRP A 86 24.85 12.74 4.89
N LEU A 87 25.47 12.25 5.96
CA LEU A 87 26.15 13.10 6.95
C LEU A 87 25.23 14.22 7.49
N GLY A 88 23.91 13.99 7.46
CA GLY A 88 22.88 14.93 7.91
C GLY A 88 22.58 16.10 6.96
N VAL A 89 23.32 16.28 5.86
CA VAL A 89 23.24 17.53 5.06
C VAL A 89 23.06 17.34 3.55
N ILE A 90 23.44 16.19 2.97
CA ILE A 90 23.30 15.96 1.52
C ILE A 90 22.03 15.15 1.26
N PRO A 91 20.93 15.76 0.78
CA PRO A 91 19.69 15.05 0.49
C PRO A 91 19.86 14.17 -0.75
N THR A 92 19.35 12.95 -0.66
CA THR A 92 19.27 11.99 -1.77
C THR A 92 17.96 11.22 -1.65
N GLU A 93 17.34 10.90 -2.79
CA GLU A 93 16.12 10.10 -2.81
C GLU A 93 16.44 8.65 -3.16
N ARG A 94 15.78 7.72 -2.47
CA ARG A 94 15.86 6.28 -2.73
C ARG A 94 14.50 5.65 -2.58
N VAL A 95 14.18 4.74 -3.50
CA VAL A 95 13.04 3.84 -3.33
C VAL A 95 13.42 2.81 -2.28
N VAL A 96 12.63 2.75 -1.21
CA VAL A 96 12.75 1.75 -0.13
C VAL A 96 11.51 0.88 -0.14
N ARG A 97 11.66 -0.36 0.32
CA ARG A 97 10.55 -1.28 0.47
C ARG A 97 10.17 -1.34 1.95
N ALA A 98 8.92 -1.04 2.26
CA ALA A 98 8.35 -1.28 3.57
C ALA A 98 7.40 -2.46 3.50
N THR A 99 7.46 -3.36 4.47
CA THR A 99 6.57 -4.51 4.57
C THR A 99 5.96 -4.55 5.96
N ALA A 100 4.71 -5.00 6.06
CA ALA A 100 4.21 -5.49 7.35
C ALA A 100 3.37 -6.74 7.15
N ALA A 101 3.51 -7.63 8.14
CA ALA A 101 2.66 -8.79 8.29
C ALA A 101 1.44 -8.44 9.17
N GLY A 102 0.48 -9.36 9.26
CA GLY A 102 -0.72 -9.19 10.09
C GLY A 102 -0.44 -8.73 11.53
N GLY A 103 0.71 -9.08 12.12
CA GLY A 103 1.10 -8.66 13.47
C GLY A 103 1.39 -7.16 13.66
N GLY A 104 1.32 -6.34 12.61
CA GLY A 104 1.51 -4.88 12.69
C GLY A 104 2.98 -4.44 12.77
N GLU A 105 3.93 -5.37 12.79
CA GLU A 105 5.36 -5.05 12.74
C GLU A 105 5.76 -4.60 11.34
N VAL A 106 6.22 -3.35 11.23
CA VAL A 106 6.66 -2.74 9.98
C VAL A 106 8.17 -2.83 9.84
N ALA A 107 8.63 -3.56 8.84
CA ALA A 107 10.03 -3.59 8.40
C ALA A 107 10.23 -2.61 7.25
N ILE A 108 11.35 -1.89 7.24
CA ILE A 108 11.70 -0.97 6.15
C ILE A 108 13.12 -1.27 5.68
N ASP A 109 13.23 -1.75 4.45
CA ASP A 109 14.47 -2.14 3.80
C ASP A 109 15.16 -0.90 3.21
N TYR A 110 16.08 -0.34 3.98
CA TYR A 110 17.00 0.67 3.50
C TYR A 110 18.26 0.02 2.88
N PRO A 111 18.94 0.70 1.94
CA PRO A 111 20.22 0.24 1.42
C PRO A 111 21.25 -0.01 2.54
N TRP A 112 22.16 -0.96 2.35
CA TRP A 112 23.15 -1.36 3.36
C TRP A 112 24.00 -0.18 3.87
N TYR A 113 24.25 0.82 3.04
CA TYR A 113 25.04 2.01 3.35
C TYR A 113 24.26 3.09 4.11
N SER A 114 22.96 2.90 4.33
CA SER A 114 22.07 3.90 4.95
C SER A 114 22.37 4.17 6.43
N PHE A 115 23.21 3.36 7.08
CA PHE A 115 23.67 3.62 8.46
C PHE A 115 24.46 4.93 8.59
N LEU A 116 24.99 5.47 7.48
CA LEU A 116 25.70 6.75 7.40
C LEU A 116 24.77 7.94 7.10
N ALA A 117 23.46 7.69 6.95
CA ALA A 117 22.47 8.68 6.58
C ALA A 117 21.34 8.78 7.61
N SER A 118 20.82 9.99 7.80
CA SER A 118 19.56 10.16 8.53
C SER A 118 18.37 9.81 7.63
N LYS A 119 17.30 9.26 8.23
CA LYS A 119 16.13 8.71 7.54
C LYS A 119 14.85 9.46 7.97
N PRO A 120 14.66 10.74 7.57
CA PRO A 120 13.55 11.57 8.03
C PRO A 120 12.17 10.97 7.74
N ASP A 121 12.05 10.18 6.67
CA ASP A 121 10.78 9.59 6.25
C ASP A 121 10.39 8.29 6.96
N THR A 122 11.22 7.75 7.87
CA THR A 122 10.93 6.48 8.55
C THR A 122 9.56 6.50 9.23
N GLU A 123 9.24 7.56 9.97
CA GLU A 123 7.95 7.68 10.67
C GLU A 123 6.76 7.90 9.71
N ALA A 124 6.98 8.66 8.63
CA ALA A 124 5.96 8.87 7.60
C ALA A 124 5.59 7.55 6.91
N ILE A 125 6.60 6.73 6.60
CA ILE A 125 6.43 5.40 6.02
C ILE A 125 5.66 4.50 7.00
N ARG A 126 6.06 4.44 8.27
CA ARG A 126 5.35 3.65 9.30
C ARG A 126 3.89 4.07 9.45
N THR A 127 3.63 5.38 9.48
CA THR A 127 2.27 5.92 9.59
C THR A 127 1.43 5.57 8.36
N THR A 128 2.00 5.70 7.16
CA THR A 128 1.32 5.34 5.90
C THR A 128 0.94 3.88 5.90
N VAL A 129 1.89 3.01 6.27
CA VAL A 129 1.69 1.58 6.43
C VAL A 129 0.58 1.27 7.43
N ALA A 130 0.60 1.87 8.62
CA ALA A 130 -0.38 1.61 9.67
C ALA A 130 -1.79 2.08 9.31
N ALA A 131 -1.91 3.07 8.41
CA ALA A 131 -3.20 3.58 7.93
C ALA A 131 -3.84 2.71 6.82
N LEU A 132 -3.08 1.78 6.24
CA LEU A 132 -3.61 0.81 5.29
C LEU A 132 -4.46 -0.22 6.02
N PRO A 133 -5.52 -0.76 5.39
CA PRO A 133 -6.44 -1.70 6.02
C PRO A 133 -5.81 -3.10 6.20
N ILE A 134 -4.79 -3.21 7.07
CA ILE A 134 -4.12 -4.48 7.41
C ILE A 134 -5.12 -5.45 8.08
N GLU A 135 -6.10 -4.92 8.82
CA GLU A 135 -7.15 -5.74 9.45
C GLU A 135 -7.99 -6.52 8.43
N MET A 136 -8.16 -6.02 7.21
CA MET A 136 -8.86 -6.76 6.15
C MET A 136 -8.06 -7.97 5.67
N LEU A 137 -6.73 -7.97 5.84
CA LEU A 137 -5.87 -9.12 5.51
C LEU A 137 -6.05 -10.27 6.52
N MET A 138 -6.37 -9.98 7.78
CA MET A 138 -6.62 -11.04 8.79
C MET A 138 -7.94 -11.77 8.55
N THR A 139 -8.96 -11.08 8.04
CA THR A 139 -10.20 -11.73 7.59
C THR A 139 -10.02 -12.55 6.31
N LEU A 140 -8.89 -12.42 5.59
CA LEU A 140 -8.54 -13.31 4.47
C LEU A 140 -8.01 -14.67 4.92
N THR A 141 -7.58 -14.81 6.19
CA THR A 141 -6.96 -16.05 6.73
C THR A 141 -7.91 -16.91 7.55
N ALA A 142 -9.08 -16.38 7.94
CA ALA A 142 -10.03 -17.12 8.76
C ALA A 142 -10.81 -18.14 7.91
N ASP A 143 -10.18 -19.26 7.58
CA ASP A 143 -10.94 -20.51 7.44
C ASP A 143 -11.43 -20.90 8.85
N PRO A 144 -12.74 -21.00 9.10
CA PRO A 144 -13.22 -21.76 10.24
C PRO A 144 -12.90 -23.25 9.97
N ILE A 145 -12.08 -23.84 10.83
CA ILE A 145 -11.87 -25.29 10.92
C ILE A 145 -13.19 -25.98 11.27
#